data_AF-A0A2G6ZQG4-F1
#
_entry.id   AF-A0A2G6ZQG4-F1
#
_cell.length_a   1.000
_cell.length_b   1.000
_cell.length_c   1.000
_cell.angle_alpha   90.00
_cell.angle_beta   90.00
_cell.angle_gamma   90.00
#
_symmetry.space_group_name_H-M   'P 1'
#
loop_
_entity.id
_entity.type
_entity.pdbx_description
1 polymer ?
#
loop_
_entity_poly.entity_id
_entity_poly.type
_entity_poly.pdbx_seq_one_letter_code
_entity_poly.pdbx_strand_id
1 'polypeptide(L)'
;MNFTKTRHALCLSTMLAAAGFMTGAQAQTDAPAADNAKAAAPAAASAVPANVDAQAADAALRKRLQAVMTAIEGKSKMAASNFNEEFLKQSPIDNVQKALDSIRTGVGSCQPAGRMESPTPLATSVLLNCTKGFVPMELAVEPKAPYRISGILLRPAFWK
;
A
#
# COMPACT_ATOMS: atom_id res chain seq x y z
N MET A 1 -46.94 27.47 -7.99
CA MET A 1 -46.03 28.63 -8.17
C MET A 1 -44.67 28.21 -7.62
N ASN A 2 -43.54 28.14 -8.31
CA ASN A 2 -43.14 28.41 -9.68
C ASN A 2 -42.02 27.40 -10.03
N PHE A 3 -42.12 26.79 -11.21
CA PHE A 3 -41.00 26.13 -11.89
C PHE A 3 -40.15 27.21 -12.57
N THR A 4 -38.84 27.21 -12.36
CA THR A 4 -37.94 28.03 -13.18
C THR A 4 -36.93 27.13 -13.90
N LYS A 5 -37.19 26.97 -15.19
CA LYS A 5 -36.39 26.33 -16.23
C LYS A 5 -35.77 27.45 -17.06
N THR A 6 -34.45 27.50 -17.21
CA THR A 6 -33.75 28.20 -18.32
C THR A 6 -32.24 28.11 -18.12
N ARG A 7 -31.36 28.07 -19.12
CA ARG A 7 -31.31 27.58 -20.50
C ARG A 7 -29.81 27.68 -20.84
N HIS A 8 -29.34 26.80 -21.72
CA HIS A 8 -27.98 26.80 -22.25
C HIS A 8 -27.53 28.14 -22.83
N ALA A 9 -26.27 28.50 -22.59
CA ALA A 9 -25.49 29.34 -23.48
C ALA A 9 -24.14 28.66 -23.71
N LEU A 10 -24.00 28.03 -24.88
CA LEU A 10 -22.70 27.75 -25.48
C LEU A 10 -22.06 29.09 -25.86
N CYS A 11 -20.79 29.29 -25.50
CA CYS A 11 -19.90 30.16 -26.27
C CYS A 11 -18.65 29.36 -26.59
N LEU A 12 -18.55 29.04 -27.89
CA LEU A 12 -17.39 28.45 -28.54
C LEU A 12 -16.20 29.43 -28.49
N SER A 13 -15.04 28.83 -28.25
CA SER A 13 -13.75 29.06 -28.93
C SER A 13 -13.15 30.47 -29.00
N THR A 14 -11.97 30.62 -28.40
CA THR A 14 -10.75 31.04 -29.13
C THR A 14 -9.50 30.61 -28.36
N MET A 15 -8.66 29.81 -29.02
CA MET A 15 -7.23 29.66 -28.66
C MET A 15 -6.52 31.01 -28.82
N LEU A 16 -5.60 31.34 -27.90
CA LEU A 16 -4.35 31.97 -28.30
C LEU A 16 -3.21 31.60 -27.34
N ALA A 17 -2.06 31.38 -27.95
CA ALA A 17 -0.85 30.77 -27.44
C ALA A 17 0.15 31.79 -26.85
N ALA A 18 1.31 31.24 -26.49
CA ALA A 18 2.59 31.87 -26.14
C ALA A 18 2.71 32.29 -24.67
N ALA A 19 3.48 31.57 -23.84
CA ALA A 19 4.93 31.39 -23.85
C ALA A 19 5.70 32.69 -23.55
N GLY A 20 6.32 32.70 -22.38
CA GLY A 20 7.66 33.29 -22.23
C GLY A 20 7.76 34.60 -21.47
N PHE A 21 8.44 34.49 -20.32
CA PHE A 21 9.54 35.35 -19.88
C PHE A 21 9.29 36.60 -19.00
N MET A 22 9.95 36.53 -17.83
CA MET A 22 10.62 37.58 -17.06
C MET A 22 9.81 38.34 -15.98
N THR A 23 10.05 37.88 -14.74
CA THR A 23 10.47 38.60 -13.52
C THR A 23 10.32 40.13 -13.49
N GLY A 24 9.55 40.63 -12.51
CA GLY A 24 9.59 42.02 -12.05
C GLY A 24 8.41 42.34 -11.12
N ALA A 25 8.69 42.52 -9.83
CA ALA A 25 7.74 42.69 -8.75
C ALA A 25 7.02 44.05 -8.77
N GLN A 26 5.70 44.07 -8.49
CA GLN A 26 5.05 45.07 -7.62
C GLN A 26 3.88 44.44 -6.84
N ALA A 27 3.80 44.83 -5.58
CA ALA A 27 2.93 44.30 -4.54
C ALA A 27 1.46 44.72 -4.71
N GLN A 28 0.54 43.78 -4.43
CA GLN A 28 -0.75 44.08 -3.82
C GLN A 28 -0.98 43.07 -2.71
N THR A 29 -0.88 43.53 -1.47
CA THR A 29 -1.30 42.86 -0.26
C THR A 29 -2.82 42.99 -0.14
N ASP A 30 -3.51 41.85 0.02
CA ASP A 30 -4.56 41.59 1.03
C ASP A 30 -5.62 40.59 0.54
N ALA A 31 -5.41 39.32 0.88
CA ALA A 31 -6.45 38.38 1.35
C ALA A 31 -5.79 37.06 1.77
N PRO A 32 -6.02 36.52 2.99
CA PRO A 32 -5.49 35.22 3.37
C PRO A 32 -6.37 34.13 2.77
N ALA A 33 -5.98 33.59 1.62
CA ALA A 33 -6.45 32.28 1.20
C ALA A 33 -5.58 31.25 1.90
N ALA A 34 -6.15 30.56 2.89
CA ALA A 34 -5.50 29.42 3.54
C ALA A 34 -5.36 28.27 2.53
N ASP A 35 -4.25 28.27 1.80
CA ASP A 35 -3.77 27.16 0.99
C ASP A 35 -3.43 25.99 1.90
N ASN A 36 -4.37 25.05 2.04
CA ASN A 36 -4.02 23.68 2.44
C ASN A 36 -3.39 22.97 1.24
N ALA A 37 -2.21 23.44 0.84
CA ALA A 37 -1.27 22.65 0.07
C ALA A 37 -0.82 21.49 0.97
N LYS A 38 -1.59 20.40 0.97
CA LYS A 38 -1.15 19.14 1.57
C LYS A 38 0.02 18.66 0.75
N ALA A 39 1.21 18.98 1.28
CA ALA A 39 2.49 18.46 0.86
C ALA A 39 2.34 16.99 0.47
N ALA A 40 2.70 16.67 -0.77
CA ALA A 40 2.99 15.31 -1.15
C ALA A 40 4.13 14.86 -0.22
N ALA A 41 3.77 14.03 0.77
CA ALA A 41 4.73 13.42 1.66
C ALA A 41 5.78 12.74 0.77
N PRO A 42 7.09 13.01 0.96
CA PRO A 42 8.10 12.21 0.30
C PRO A 42 7.80 10.77 0.69
N ALA A 43 7.59 9.91 -0.31
CA ALA A 43 7.63 8.47 -0.08
C ALA A 43 8.99 8.20 0.56
N ALA A 44 8.99 7.94 1.86
CA ALA A 44 10.18 7.52 2.57
C ALA A 44 10.56 6.16 1.98
N ALA A 45 11.40 6.18 0.95
CA ALA A 45 12.15 5.02 0.55
C ALA A 45 13.05 4.70 1.74
N SER A 46 12.56 3.81 2.61
CA SER A 46 13.33 3.28 3.73
C SER A 46 14.61 2.71 3.15
N ALA A 47 15.72 3.45 3.30
CA ALA A 47 17.02 3.00 2.85
C ALA A 47 17.30 1.67 3.56
N VAL A 48 17.52 0.62 2.76
CA VAL A 48 17.93 -0.68 3.29
C VAL A 48 19.24 -0.44 4.04
N PRO A 49 19.36 -0.82 5.33
CA PRO A 49 20.60 -0.66 6.06
C PRO A 49 21.76 -1.32 5.29
N ALA A 50 22.93 -0.68 5.29
CA ALA A 50 24.09 -1.08 4.48
C ALA A 50 24.68 -2.48 4.81
N ASN A 51 24.08 -3.23 5.74
CA ASN A 51 24.55 -4.53 6.21
C ASN A 51 23.44 -5.59 6.26
N VAL A 52 22.57 -5.61 5.26
CA VAL A 52 21.55 -6.66 5.11
C VAL A 52 22.11 -7.79 4.27
N ASP A 53 22.14 -9.00 4.84
CA ASP A 53 22.37 -10.22 4.06
C ASP A 53 21.13 -10.48 3.19
N ALA A 54 21.22 -10.09 1.92
CA ALA A 54 20.12 -10.15 0.97
C ALA A 54 19.61 -11.58 0.73
N GLN A 55 20.49 -12.58 0.76
CA GLN A 55 20.11 -13.97 0.53
C GLN A 55 19.37 -14.54 1.74
N ALA A 56 19.88 -14.29 2.95
CA ALA A 56 19.20 -14.70 4.18
C ALA A 56 17.86 -13.97 4.35
N ALA A 57 17.82 -12.68 4.03
CA ALA A 57 16.60 -11.88 4.05
C ALA A 57 15.54 -12.43 3.08
N ASP A 58 15.89 -12.71 1.82
CA ASP A 58 14.95 -13.26 0.85
C ASP A 58 14.47 -14.67 1.24
N ALA A 59 15.37 -15.53 1.72
CA ALA A 59 15.01 -16.86 2.20
C ALA A 59 14.03 -16.77 3.39
N ALA A 60 14.28 -15.87 4.34
CA ALA A 60 13.38 -15.63 5.44
C ALA A 60 12.05 -15.05 4.97
N LEU A 61 12.05 -14.11 4.03
CA LEU A 61 10.85 -13.51 3.47
C LEU A 61 9.96 -14.56 2.78
N ARG A 62 10.55 -15.47 2.00
CA ARG A 62 9.84 -16.63 1.42
C ARG A 62 9.25 -17.54 2.50
N LYS A 63 10.01 -17.83 3.55
CA LYS A 63 9.54 -18.64 4.69
C LYS A 63 8.37 -17.96 5.40
N ARG A 64 8.43 -16.65 5.66
CA ARG A 64 7.35 -15.87 6.28
C ARG A 64 6.12 -15.82 5.38
N LEU A 65 6.31 -15.61 4.07
CA LEU A 65 5.23 -15.66 3.09
C LEU A 65 4.51 -17.01 3.11
N GLN A 66 5.25 -18.11 3.13
CA GLN A 66 4.65 -19.45 3.21
C GLN A 66 3.82 -19.63 4.49
N ALA A 67 4.30 -19.13 5.63
CA ALA A 67 3.55 -19.18 6.88
C ALA A 67 2.24 -18.37 6.78
N VAL A 68 2.31 -17.16 6.22
CA VAL A 68 1.14 -16.31 5.99
C VAL A 68 0.15 -17.02 5.06
N MET A 69 0.60 -17.59 3.94
CA MET A 69 -0.27 -18.34 3.03
C MET A 69 -0.93 -19.55 3.69
N THR A 70 -0.19 -20.27 4.53
CA THR A 70 -0.74 -21.41 5.28
C THR A 70 -1.82 -20.94 6.27
N ALA A 71 -1.65 -19.76 6.86
CA ALA A 71 -2.65 -19.15 7.72
C ALA A 71 -3.86 -18.60 6.96
N ILE A 72 -3.68 -17.99 5.79
CA ILE A 72 -4.78 -17.56 4.90
C ILE A 72 -5.62 -18.77 4.50
N GLU A 73 -5.01 -19.91 4.18
CA GLU A 73 -5.75 -21.15 3.89
C GLU A 73 -6.41 -21.78 5.13
N GLY A 74 -6.18 -21.24 6.33
CA GLY A 74 -6.68 -21.76 7.60
C GLY A 74 -6.08 -23.12 7.99
N LYS A 75 -4.91 -23.47 7.43
CA LYS A 75 -4.19 -24.72 7.72
C LYS A 75 -3.32 -24.61 8.98
N SER A 76 -2.97 -23.40 9.39
CA SER A 76 -2.24 -23.12 10.63
C SER A 76 -2.58 -21.74 11.17
N LYS A 77 -2.29 -21.47 12.44
CA LYS A 77 -2.30 -20.10 12.97
C LYS A 77 -0.93 -19.46 12.86
N MET A 78 -0.90 -18.14 12.77
CA MET A 78 0.37 -17.40 12.86
C MET A 78 0.86 -17.38 14.31
N ALA A 79 2.09 -17.82 14.55
CA ALA A 79 2.73 -17.65 15.86
C ALA A 79 3.24 -16.22 16.03
N ALA A 80 3.08 -15.63 17.22
CA ALA A 80 3.57 -14.28 17.54
C ALA A 80 5.08 -14.11 17.30
N SER A 81 5.87 -15.18 17.45
CA SER A 81 7.32 -15.20 17.17
C SER A 81 7.68 -14.97 15.69
N ASN A 82 6.69 -15.02 14.77
CA ASN A 82 6.90 -14.61 13.39
C ASN A 82 7.02 -13.09 13.23
N PHE A 83 6.53 -12.31 14.19
CA PHE A 83 6.42 -10.85 14.10
C PHE A 83 7.40 -10.17 15.04
N ASN A 84 7.81 -8.96 14.68
CA ASN A 84 8.54 -8.12 15.61
C ASN A 84 7.59 -7.49 16.64
N GLU A 85 8.18 -7.02 17.74
CA GLU A 85 7.41 -6.50 18.87
C GLU A 85 6.66 -5.22 18.49
N GLU A 86 7.27 -4.37 17.67
CA GLU A 86 6.66 -3.10 17.26
C GLU A 86 5.40 -3.30 16.42
N PHE A 87 5.41 -4.26 15.50
CA PHE A 87 4.23 -4.64 14.75
C PHE A 87 3.12 -5.16 15.68
N LEU A 88 3.45 -6.02 16.64
CA LEU A 88 2.45 -6.62 17.53
C LEU A 88 1.82 -5.62 18.50
N LYS A 89 2.49 -4.51 18.82
CA LYS A 89 1.88 -3.40 19.59
C LYS A 89 0.73 -2.75 18.82
N GLN A 90 0.87 -2.61 17.51
CA GLN A 90 -0.11 -1.96 16.64
C GLN A 90 -1.15 -2.94 16.11
N SER A 91 -0.74 -4.18 15.90
CA SER A 91 -1.53 -5.27 15.34
C SER A 91 -1.40 -6.52 16.21
N PRO A 92 -2.17 -6.63 17.31
CA PRO A 92 -2.19 -7.82 18.15
C PRO A 92 -2.41 -9.09 17.34
N ILE A 93 -1.80 -10.21 17.75
CA ILE A 93 -1.79 -11.45 16.96
C ILE A 93 -3.21 -11.96 16.62
N ASP A 94 -4.17 -11.75 17.51
CA ASP A 94 -5.57 -12.12 17.26
C ASP A 94 -6.20 -11.29 16.14
N ASN A 95 -5.85 -10.00 16.03
CA ASN A 95 -6.32 -9.14 14.95
C ASN A 95 -5.67 -9.54 13.61
N VAL A 96 -4.39 -9.91 13.64
CA VAL A 96 -3.70 -10.44 12.46
C VAL A 96 -4.36 -11.72 11.99
N GLN A 97 -4.63 -12.66 12.89
CA GLN A 97 -5.29 -13.92 12.55
C GLN A 97 -6.69 -13.66 11.96
N LYS A 98 -7.48 -12.79 12.58
CA LYS A 98 -8.80 -12.39 12.06
C LYS A 98 -8.71 -11.77 10.67
N ALA A 99 -7.71 -10.92 10.42
CA ALA A 99 -7.50 -10.32 9.11
C ALA A 99 -7.19 -11.38 8.04
N LEU A 100 -6.31 -12.35 8.32
CA LEU A 100 -6.00 -13.45 7.41
C LEU A 100 -7.22 -14.38 7.20
N ASP A 101 -7.96 -14.69 8.26
CA ASP A 101 -9.18 -15.49 8.19
C ASP A 101 -10.27 -14.80 7.34
N SER A 102 -10.34 -13.46 7.38
CA SER A 102 -11.30 -12.66 6.60
C SER A 102 -11.09 -12.76 5.10
N ILE A 103 -9.85 -12.98 4.65
CA ILE A 103 -9.55 -13.22 3.24
C ILE A 103 -10.25 -14.50 2.79
N ARG A 104 -10.02 -15.59 3.54
CA ARG A 104 -10.60 -16.90 3.22
C ARG A 104 -12.12 -16.87 3.20
N THR A 105 -12.74 -16.22 4.19
CA THR A 105 -14.21 -16.15 4.28
C THR A 105 -14.80 -15.21 3.21
N GLY A 106 -14.10 -14.13 2.87
CA GLY A 106 -14.52 -13.17 1.85
C GLY A 106 -14.36 -13.69 0.43
N VAL A 107 -13.13 -14.00 0.03
CA VAL A 107 -12.73 -14.28 -1.37
C VAL A 107 -12.40 -15.75 -1.66
N GLY A 108 -12.48 -16.63 -0.66
CA GLY A 108 -12.22 -18.07 -0.81
C GLY A 108 -10.74 -18.45 -0.68
N SER A 109 -10.40 -19.68 -1.05
CA SER A 109 -9.01 -20.17 -1.06
C SER A 109 -8.16 -19.38 -2.03
N CYS A 110 -6.92 -19.12 -1.64
CA CYS A 110 -5.96 -18.27 -2.32
C CYS A 110 -4.64 -19.01 -2.57
N GLN A 111 -4.04 -18.76 -3.73
CA GLN A 111 -2.68 -19.18 -4.07
C GLN A 111 -1.87 -17.99 -4.57
N PRO A 112 -0.55 -17.92 -4.36
CA PRO A 112 0.27 -16.88 -4.97
C PRO A 112 0.20 -17.01 -6.50
N ALA A 113 -0.27 -15.97 -7.18
CA ALA A 113 -0.26 -15.89 -8.65
C ALA A 113 1.09 -15.41 -9.18
N GLY A 114 1.77 -14.60 -8.36
CA GLY A 114 3.06 -14.03 -8.68
C GLY A 114 3.61 -13.25 -7.50
N ARG A 115 4.94 -13.16 -7.45
CA ARG A 115 5.69 -12.35 -6.51
C ARG A 115 6.42 -11.28 -7.32
N MET A 116 6.18 -10.02 -7.01
CA MET A 116 6.95 -8.92 -7.59
C MET A 116 8.30 -8.86 -6.89
N GLU A 117 9.35 -8.84 -7.71
CA GLU A 117 10.70 -8.58 -7.23
C GLU A 117 10.77 -7.12 -6.75
N SER A 118 11.16 -6.95 -5.50
CA SER A 118 11.47 -5.64 -4.93
C SER A 118 12.96 -5.38 -5.09
N PRO A 119 13.38 -4.14 -5.38
CA PRO A 119 14.80 -3.78 -5.31
C PRO A 119 15.37 -3.91 -3.88
N THR A 120 14.50 -4.04 -2.86
CA THR A 120 14.89 -4.30 -1.48
C THR A 120 14.64 -5.75 -1.09
N PRO A 121 15.62 -6.48 -0.55
CA PRO A 121 15.47 -7.91 -0.22
C PRO A 121 14.60 -8.17 1.03
N LEU A 122 14.08 -7.10 1.64
CA LEU A 122 13.33 -7.14 2.90
C LEU A 122 11.82 -7.06 2.71
N ALA A 123 11.35 -6.78 1.50
CA ALA A 123 9.93 -6.64 1.22
C ALA A 123 9.56 -7.32 -0.08
N THR A 124 8.31 -7.75 -0.19
CA THR A 124 7.78 -8.27 -1.44
C THR A 124 6.29 -8.01 -1.54
N SER A 125 5.85 -7.75 -2.77
CA SER A 125 4.44 -7.69 -3.13
C SER A 125 4.04 -9.00 -3.80
N VAL A 126 2.90 -9.54 -3.41
CA VAL A 126 2.37 -10.81 -3.90
C VAL A 126 0.95 -10.58 -4.36
N LEU A 127 0.62 -11.02 -5.56
CA LEU A 127 -0.76 -11.09 -5.99
C LEU A 127 -1.32 -12.45 -5.61
N LEU A 128 -2.33 -12.47 -4.76
CA LEU A 128 -3.03 -13.70 -4.41
C LEU A 128 -4.15 -13.92 -5.41
N ASN A 129 -4.13 -15.07 -6.08
CA ASN A 129 -5.23 -15.57 -6.91
C ASN A 129 -6.17 -16.39 -6.04
N CYS A 130 -7.33 -15.82 -5.72
CA CYS A 130 -8.33 -16.45 -4.87
C CYS A 130 -9.53 -16.95 -5.68
N THR A 131 -10.38 -17.77 -5.07
CA THR A 131 -11.57 -18.35 -5.72
C THR A 131 -12.45 -17.27 -6.35
N LYS A 132 -12.76 -16.19 -5.62
CA LYS A 132 -13.70 -15.15 -6.07
C LYS A 132 -13.03 -13.90 -6.62
N GLY A 133 -11.71 -13.76 -6.55
CA GLY A 133 -11.04 -12.53 -6.94
C GLY A 133 -9.54 -12.58 -6.74
N PHE A 134 -8.92 -11.42 -6.75
CA PHE A 134 -7.51 -11.24 -6.50
C PHE A 134 -7.28 -10.34 -5.28
N VAL A 135 -6.28 -10.65 -4.47
CA VAL A 135 -5.91 -9.86 -3.28
C VAL A 135 -4.44 -9.47 -3.40
N PRO A 136 -4.11 -8.19 -3.59
CA PRO A 136 -2.74 -7.71 -3.46
C PRO A 136 -2.32 -7.72 -1.99
N MET A 137 -1.17 -8.30 -1.71
CA MET A 137 -0.57 -8.34 -0.39
C MET A 137 0.87 -7.85 -0.44
N GLU A 138 1.31 -7.12 0.57
CA GLU A 138 2.72 -6.81 0.78
C GLU A 138 3.18 -7.42 2.10
N LEU A 139 4.40 -7.92 2.11
CA LEU A 139 5.05 -8.50 3.26
C LEU A 139 6.43 -7.88 3.42
N ALA A 140 6.75 -7.43 4.63
CA ALA A 140 8.06 -6.90 4.99
C ALA A 140 8.64 -7.61 6.20
N VAL A 141 9.97 -7.77 6.22
CA VAL A 141 10.73 -8.31 7.34
C VAL A 141 11.75 -7.30 7.88
N GLU A 142 12.12 -7.46 9.14
CA GLU A 142 13.20 -6.69 9.76
C GLU A 142 14.54 -6.93 9.05
N PRO A 143 15.45 -5.93 9.00
CA PRO A 143 16.76 -6.04 8.35
C PRO A 143 17.74 -6.98 9.07
N LYS A 144 17.39 -7.46 10.26
CA LYS A 144 18.25 -8.28 11.11
C LYS A 144 17.62 -9.65 11.33
N ALA A 145 18.47 -10.66 11.50
CA ALA A 145 18.02 -11.97 11.98
C ALA A 145 17.21 -11.81 13.29
N PRO A 146 16.10 -12.55 13.47
CA PRO A 146 15.64 -13.67 12.65
C PRO A 146 14.67 -13.27 11.52
N TYR A 147 14.78 -12.03 11.00
CA TYR A 147 13.97 -11.49 9.90
C TYR A 147 12.47 -11.68 10.19
N ARG A 148 12.05 -11.14 11.34
CA ARG A 148 10.65 -11.19 11.75
C ARG A 148 9.83 -10.26 10.87
N ILE A 149 8.56 -10.60 10.70
CA ILE A 149 7.60 -9.77 9.98
C ILE A 149 7.50 -8.42 10.69
N SER A 150 7.80 -7.37 9.96
CA SER A 150 7.68 -5.98 10.40
C SER A 150 6.45 -5.30 9.81
N GLY A 151 5.86 -5.88 8.75
CA GLY A 151 4.65 -5.39 8.13
C GLY A 151 3.94 -6.43 7.29
N ILE A 152 2.61 -6.43 7.34
CA ILE A 152 1.72 -7.09 6.39
C ILE A 152 0.70 -6.05 5.97
N LEU A 153 0.55 -5.84 4.67
CA LEU A 153 -0.49 -5.01 4.11
C LEU A 153 -1.38 -5.86 3.21
N LEU A 154 -2.68 -5.90 3.52
CA LEU A 154 -3.71 -6.48 2.68
C LEU A 154 -4.45 -5.35 1.99
N ARG A 155 -4.41 -5.32 0.66
CA ARG A 155 -5.18 -4.36 -0.13
C ARG A 155 -6.58 -4.91 -0.38
N PRO A 156 -7.58 -4.04 -0.61
CA PRO A 156 -8.91 -4.50 -1.00
C PRO A 156 -8.86 -5.46 -2.18
N ALA A 157 -9.65 -6.53 -2.10
CA ALA A 157 -9.78 -7.47 -3.19
C ALA A 157 -10.43 -6.81 -4.42
N PHE A 158 -10.08 -7.27 -5.61
CA PHE A 158 -10.81 -6.97 -6.83
C PHE A 158 -11.34 -8.26 -7.46
N TRP A 159 -12.57 -8.19 -7.98
CA TRP A 159 -13.31 -9.34 -8.47
C TRP A 159 -12.82 -9.77 -9.86
N LYS A 160 -13.01 -11.06 -10.15
CA LYS A 160 -12.79 -11.63 -11.49
C LYS A 160 -14.02 -11.45 -12.36
#